data_AF-X5PZT1-F1
#
_entry.id   AF-X5PZT1-F1
#
_cell.length_a   1.000
_cell.length_b   1.000
_cell.length_c   1.000
_cell.angle_alpha   90.00
_cell.angle_beta   90.00
_cell.angle_gamma   90.00
#
_symmetry.space_group_name_H-M   'P 1'
#
loop_
_entity.id
_entity.type
_entity.pdbx_description
1 polymer ?
#
loop_
_entity_poly.entity_id
_entity_poly.type
_entity_poly.pdbx_seq_one_letter_code
_entity_poly.pdbx_strand_id
1 'polypeptide(L)' 'MDFTAIGKAVNLVSRIEGLCKPLGRTVLASTVFEAETTERMIAMGSHPLGGIAGAQTLFGLPE' A
#
# COMPACT_ATOMS: atom_id res chain seq x y z
N MET A 1 23.09 -14.15 9.62
CA MET A 1 21.91 -14.03 10.51
C MET A 1 20.95 -13.11 9.80
N ASP A 2 19.76 -13.60 9.51
CA ASP A 2 18.75 -12.84 8.76
C ASP A 2 17.70 -12.30 9.73
N PHE A 3 17.32 -11.04 9.55
CA PHE A 3 16.24 -10.39 10.31
C PHE A 3 15.02 -10.26 9.40
N THR A 4 13.86 -10.70 9.90
CA THR A 4 12.59 -10.59 9.18
C THR A 4 11.54 -9.89 10.02
N ALA A 5 10.72 -9.06 9.38
CA ALA A 5 9.55 -8.47 10.01
C ALA A 5 8.37 -9.44 9.88
N ILE A 6 7.61 -9.62 10.96
CA ILE A 6 6.39 -10.46 10.99
C ILE A 6 5.26 -9.63 11.58
N GLY A 7 4.09 -9.64 10.94
CA GLY A 7 2.87 -9.05 11.52
C GLY A 7 1.91 -8.44 10.50
N LYS A 8 0.91 -7.73 11.02
CA LYS A 8 -0.18 -7.14 10.23
C LYS A 8 0.31 -6.18 9.15
N ALA A 9 1.34 -5.38 9.45
CA ALA A 9 1.92 -4.44 8.49
C ALA A 9 2.54 -5.17 7.29
N VAL A 10 3.22 -6.30 7.51
CA VAL A 10 3.82 -7.10 6.43
C VAL A 10 2.75 -7.75 5.56
N ASN A 11 1.68 -8.26 6.19
CA ASN A 11 0.52 -8.76 5.43
C ASN A 11 -0.12 -7.65 4.60
N LEU A 12 -0.26 -6.44 5.15
CA LEU A 12 -0.80 -5.30 4.43
C LEU A 12 0.04 -4.95 3.20
N VAL A 13 1.36 -4.79 3.37
CA VAL A 13 2.27 -4.47 2.27
C VAL A 13 2.19 -5.53 1.16
N SER A 14 2.17 -6.81 1.50
CA SER A 14 2.03 -7.89 0.51
C SER A 14 0.71 -7.81 -0.28
N ARG A 15 -0.39 -7.37 0.34
CA ARG A 15 -1.67 -7.17 -0.36
C ARG A 15 -1.64 -5.96 -1.28
N ILE A 16 -1.03 -4.87 -0.84
CA ILE A 16 -0.87 -3.64 -1.65
C ILE A 16 0.03 -3.92 -2.86
N GLU A 17 1.14 -4.64 -2.67
CA GLU A 17 2.05 -5.06 -3.74
C GLU A 17 1.30 -5.82 -4.84
N GLY A 18 0.38 -6.72 -4.45
CA GLY A 18 -0.47 -7.45 -5.40
C GLY A 18 -1.34 -6.55 -6.29
N LEU A 19 -1.61 -5.31 -5.87
CA LEU A 19 -2.39 -4.33 -6.62
C LEU A 19 -1.55 -3.41 -7.51
N CYS A 20 -0.22 -3.42 -7.38
CA CYS A 20 0.67 -2.62 -8.24
C CYS A 20 0.47 -2.94 -9.73
N LYS A 21 0.42 -4.24 -10.09
CA LYS A 21 0.20 -4.67 -11.48
C LYS A 21 -1.20 -4.32 -12.00
N PRO A 22 -2.31 -4.68 -11.32
CA PRO A 22 -3.66 -4.29 -11.74
C PRO A 22 -3.87 -2.78 -11.89
N LEU A 23 -3.24 -1.97 -11.04
CA LEU A 23 -3.37 -0.52 -11.07
C LEU A 23 -2.34 0.18 -11.97
N GLY A 24 -1.43 -0.57 -12.60
CA GLY A 24 -0.40 -0.01 -13.49
C GLY A 24 0.57 0.92 -12.75
N ARG A 25 0.83 0.69 -11.46
CA ARG A 25 1.72 1.52 -10.63
C ARG A 25 2.93 0.74 -10.18
N THR A 26 4.09 1.38 -10.20
CA THR A 26 5.36 0.84 -9.68
C THR A 26 5.44 0.95 -8.16
N VAL A 27 4.82 1.99 -7.60
CA VAL A 27 4.79 2.25 -6.16
C VAL A 27 3.35 2.51 -5.75
N LEU A 28 2.91 1.80 -4.71
CA LEU A 28 1.67 2.03 -4.00
C LEU A 28 1.95 2.10 -2.50
N ALA A 29 1.25 3.00 -1.82
CA ALA A 29 1.35 3.18 -0.37
C ALA A 29 -0.03 3.17 0.29
N SER A 30 -0.02 2.83 1.58
CA SER A 30 -1.20 2.91 2.44
C SER A 30 -1.45 4.34 2.90
N THR A 31 -2.65 4.61 3.41
CA THR A 31 -2.99 5.89 4.04
C THR A 31 -2.04 6.30 5.16
N VAL A 32 -1.58 5.33 5.95
CA VAL A 32 -0.65 5.62 7.05
C VAL A 32 0.70 6.08 6.51
N PHE A 33 1.18 5.46 5.43
CA PHE A 33 2.45 5.88 4.82
C PHE A 33 2.33 7.24 4.13
N GLU A 34 1.21 7.53 3.47
CA GLU A 34 0.97 8.83 2.85
C GLU A 34 0.95 9.97 3.87
N ALA A 35 0.39 9.75 5.06
CA ALA A 35 0.38 10.77 6.13
C ALA A 35 1.76 11.07 6.72
N GLU A 36 2.70 10.13 6.63
CA GLU A 36 4.04 10.23 7.24
C GLU A 36 5.12 10.66 6.22
N THR A 37 4.82 10.64 4.93
CA THR A 37 5.77 11.02 3.88
C THR A 37 5.63 12.49 3.50
N THR A 38 6.75 13.12 3.14
CA THR A 38 6.76 14.46 2.52
C THR A 38 6.60 14.41 1.01
N GLU A 39 6.70 13.22 0.41
CA GLU A 39 6.55 13.03 -1.03
C GLU A 39 5.10 13.24 -1.45
N ARG A 40 4.91 13.91 -2.59
CA ARG A 40 3.57 14.12 -3.13
C ARG A 40 3.01 12.80 -3.61
N MET A 41 1.88 12.36 -3.05
CA MET A 41 1.18 11.16 -3.49
C MET A 41 -0.18 11.49 -4.11
N ILE A 42 -0.62 10.66 -5.05
CA ILE A 42 -1.94 10.76 -5.71
C ILE A 42 -2.82 9.61 -5.20
N ALA A 43 -4.00 9.95 -4.70
CA ALA A 43 -4.99 8.96 -4.29
C ALA A 43 -5.52 8.16 -5.49
N MET A 44 -5.44 6.84 -5.41
CA MET A 44 -5.86 5.87 -6.44
C MET A 44 -7.20 5.20 -6.10
N GLY A 45 -7.94 5.74 -5.11
CA GLY A 45 -9.21 5.20 -4.62
C GLY A 45 -9.06 4.15 -3.52
N SER A 46 -10.21 3.70 -3.00
CA SER A 46 -10.28 2.67 -1.95
C SER A 46 -10.48 1.28 -2.53
N HIS A 47 -9.63 0.33 -2.13
CA HIS A 47 -9.62 -1.03 -2.62
C HIS A 47 -9.83 -2.02 -1.47
N PRO A 48 -10.70 -3.03 -1.62
CA PRO A 48 -10.80 -4.10 -0.64
C PRO A 48 -9.52 -4.95 -0.69
N LEU A 49 -8.90 -5.16 0.48
CA LEU A 49 -7.69 -5.98 0.60
C LEU A 49 -8.05 -7.30 1.29
N GLY A 50 -7.78 -8.43 0.62
CA GLY A 50 -8.11 -9.76 1.13
C GLY A 50 -7.49 -10.05 2.50
N GLY A 51 -8.33 -10.37 3.49
CA GLY A 51 -7.90 -10.64 4.87
C GLY A 51 -7.64 -9.37 5.71
N ILE A 52 -8.03 -8.20 5.22
CA ILE A 52 -7.97 -6.92 5.94
C ILE A 52 -9.38 -6.38 6.05
N ALA A 53 -9.75 -5.93 7.25
CA ALA A 53 -11.06 -5.38 7.49
C ALA A 53 -11.17 -4.00 6.84
N GLY A 54 -12.16 -3.84 5.96
CA GLY A 54 -12.46 -2.58 5.28
C GLY A 54 -11.65 -2.36 4.00
N ALA A 55 -12.16 -1.45 3.16
CA ALA A 55 -11.42 -0.97 2.00
C ALA A 55 -10.33 -0.01 2.46
N GLN A 56 -9.16 -0.08 1.83
CA GLN A 56 -8.05 0.81 2.11
C GLN A 56 -7.79 1.73 0.92
N THR A 57 -7.64 3.02 1.19
CA THR A 57 -7.22 3.99 0.17
C THR A 57 -5.76 3.81 -0.14
N LEU A 58 -5.46 3.62 -1.43
CA LEU A 58 -4.10 3.48 -1.92
C LEU A 58 -3.63 4.76 -2.59
N PHE A 59 -2.34 5.00 -2.49
CA PHE A 59 -1.71 6.20 -3.01
C PHE A 59 -0.54 5.81 -3.91
N GLY A 60 -0.41 6.44 -5.08
CA GLY A 60 0.70 6.24 -6.01
C GLY A 60 1.55 7.49 -6.15
N LEU A 61 2.74 7.34 -6.73
CA LEU A 61 3.55 8.49 -7.15
C LEU A 61 2.89 9.19 -8.35
N PRO A 62 3.04 10.52 -8.47
CA PRO A 62 2.74 11.25 -9.69
C PRO A 62 3.59 10.73 -10.85
N GLU A 63 3.01 10.70 -12.06
CA GLU A 63 3.73 10.40 -13.31
C GLU A 63 4.73 11.49 -13.69
#